data_AF-A0A7S2U0G3-F1
#
_entry.id   AF-A0A7S2U0G3-F1
#
_cell.length_a   1.000
_cell.length_b   1.000
_cell.length_c   1.000
_cell.angle_alpha   90.00
_cell.angle_beta   90.00
_cell.angle_gamma   90.00
#
_symmetry.space_group_name_H-M   'P 1'
#
loop_
_entity.id
_entity.type
_entity.pdbx_description
1 polymer ?
#
loop_
_entity_poly.entity_id
_entity_poly.type
_entity_poly.pdbx_seq_one_letter_code
_entity_poly.pdbx_strand_id
1 'polypeptide(L)'
;KDEDDGPPLDEYDEASVEAEIGRSLQTGDLLIFERNIVETDPFAFAVRVLSKYVNGSGFDHVGIVVRDIEDDYPYIFEVTTDGPRLTPYDECIIRSSAREIVIKRLHGDFKPDPGDLRRVDDLVSSYIPSSSSSSSSSLSGE
;
A
#
# COMPACT_ATOMS: atom_id res chain seq x y z
N LYS A 1 -3.48 -34.85 34.27
CA LYS A 1 -2.85 -33.51 34.20
C LYS A 1 -2.31 -33.49 32.80
N ASP A 2 -3.19 -33.14 31.87
CA ASP A 2 -2.88 -33.10 30.46
C ASP A 2 -2.31 -31.71 30.24
N GLU A 3 -1.01 -31.67 29.96
CA GLU A 3 -0.31 -30.46 29.60
C GLU A 3 -0.83 -30.06 28.21
N ASP A 4 -1.57 -28.96 28.19
CA ASP A 4 -2.03 -28.25 27.01
C ASP A 4 -0.79 -27.63 26.36
N ASP A 5 -0.07 -28.44 25.59
CA ASP A 5 1.00 -28.00 24.69
C ASP A 5 0.33 -27.17 23.59
N GLY A 6 0.23 -25.87 23.86
CA GLY A 6 -0.15 -24.87 22.86
C GLY A 6 0.69 -25.01 21.59
N PRO A 7 0.16 -24.61 20.43
CA PRO A 7 0.84 -24.85 19.16
C PRO A 7 2.26 -24.23 19.17
N PRO A 8 3.24 -24.92 18.56
CA PRO A 8 4.62 -24.45 18.49
C PRO A 8 4.67 -23.04 17.87
N LEU A 9 5.46 -22.15 18.46
CA LEU A 9 5.56 -20.73 18.10
C LEU A 9 6.44 -20.49 16.85
N ASP A 10 6.75 -21.54 16.09
CA ASP A 10 7.92 -21.59 15.23
C ASP A 10 7.56 -21.70 13.73
N GLU A 11 6.39 -21.21 13.30
CA GLU A 11 6.12 -21.03 11.86
C GLU A 11 5.03 -19.96 11.63
N TYR A 12 5.27 -18.75 12.13
CA TYR A 12 4.54 -17.58 11.62
C TYR A 12 5.14 -17.22 10.26
N ASP A 13 4.48 -17.69 9.20
CA ASP A 13 4.78 -17.24 7.84
C ASP A 13 4.48 -15.74 7.75
N GLU A 14 5.53 -14.91 7.73
CA GLU A 14 5.42 -13.45 7.64
C GLU A 14 4.59 -13.02 6.42
N ALA A 15 4.65 -13.80 5.32
CA ALA A 15 3.84 -13.56 4.13
C ALA A 15 2.33 -13.74 4.40
N SER A 16 1.97 -14.63 5.34
CA SER A 16 0.58 -14.84 5.77
C SER A 16 0.05 -13.66 6.59
N VAL A 17 0.89 -13.07 7.45
CA VAL A 17 0.52 -11.89 8.25
C VAL A 17 0.36 -10.65 7.36
N GLU A 18 1.28 -10.43 6.43
CA GLU A 18 1.18 -9.29 5.48
C GLU A 18 -0.04 -9.40 4.58
N ALA A 19 -0.35 -10.60 4.09
CA ALA A 19 -1.55 -10.84 3.29
C ALA A 19 -2.84 -10.57 4.09
N GLU A 20 -2.87 -10.98 5.37
CA GLU A 20 -4.02 -10.73 6.23
C GLU A 20 -4.18 -9.24 6.57
N ILE A 21 -3.08 -8.53 6.80
CA ILE A 21 -3.10 -7.06 6.94
C ILE A 21 -3.68 -6.44 5.69
N GLY A 22 -3.18 -6.80 4.50
CA GLY A 22 -3.66 -6.29 3.22
C GLY A 22 -5.17 -6.48 3.01
N ARG A 23 -5.70 -7.66 3.37
CA ARG A 23 -7.16 -7.94 3.30
C ARG A 23 -7.99 -7.10 4.28
N SER A 24 -7.40 -6.71 5.42
CA SER A 24 -8.09 -5.94 6.45
C SER A 24 -8.15 -4.43 6.16
N LEU A 25 -7.36 -3.96 5.20
CA LEU A 25 -7.29 -2.56 4.80
C LEU A 25 -8.58 -2.13 4.08
N GLN A 26 -9.03 -0.90 4.35
CA GLN A 26 -10.20 -0.30 3.72
C GLN A 26 -9.83 0.98 3.00
N THR A 27 -10.57 1.31 1.93
CA THR A 27 -10.42 2.62 1.25
C THR A 27 -10.54 3.76 2.25
N GLY A 28 -9.54 4.63 2.29
CA GLY A 28 -9.43 5.73 3.24
C GLY A 28 -8.57 5.46 4.49
N ASP A 29 -8.13 4.22 4.72
CA ASP A 29 -7.12 3.93 5.75
C ASP A 29 -5.80 4.64 5.39
N LEU A 30 -5.07 5.14 6.39
CA LEU A 30 -3.77 5.79 6.20
C LEU A 30 -2.63 4.85 6.52
N LEU A 31 -1.60 4.82 5.66
CA LEU A 31 -0.30 4.22 5.94
C LEU A 31 0.71 5.34 6.18
N ILE A 32 1.34 5.33 7.34
CA ILE A 32 2.32 6.34 7.74
C ILE A 32 3.67 5.65 7.88
N PHE A 33 4.67 6.12 7.14
CA PHE A 33 5.95 5.43 6.99
C PHE A 33 7.08 6.21 7.68
N GLU A 34 7.91 5.50 8.43
CA GLU A 34 9.24 5.95 8.82
C GLU A 34 10.26 5.33 7.85
N ARG A 35 10.64 6.06 6.80
CA ARG A 35 11.60 5.54 5.82
C ARG A 35 13.04 5.70 6.30
N ASN A 36 13.87 4.69 6.02
CA ASN A 36 15.32 4.81 6.17
C ASN A 36 15.85 5.73 5.05
N ILE A 37 16.54 6.79 5.46
CA ILE A 37 16.93 7.88 4.53
C ILE A 37 18.27 7.58 3.81
N VAL A 38 18.88 6.43 4.10
CA VAL A 38 20.27 6.12 3.70
C VAL A 38 20.42 5.91 2.19
N GLU A 39 19.35 5.55 1.47
CA GLU A 39 19.40 5.18 0.05
C GLU A 39 18.71 6.18 -0.90
N THR A 40 18.55 7.43 -0.48
CA THR A 40 17.84 8.44 -1.29
C THR A 40 18.72 9.48 -1.95
N ASP A 41 18.26 9.95 -3.11
CA ASP A 41 18.74 11.16 -3.78
C ASP A 41 18.99 12.29 -2.77
N PRO A 42 20.13 13.01 -2.84
CA PRO A 42 20.49 14.05 -1.88
C PRO A 42 19.40 15.10 -1.63
N PHE A 43 18.58 15.42 -2.64
CA PHE A 43 17.50 16.37 -2.48
C PHE A 43 16.32 15.77 -1.68
N ALA A 44 15.89 14.56 -2.03
CA ALA A 44 14.90 13.82 -1.26
C ALA A 44 15.35 13.59 0.19
N PHE A 45 16.64 13.31 0.41
CA PHE A 45 17.24 13.20 1.74
C PHE A 45 17.05 14.50 2.55
N ALA A 46 17.40 15.66 1.98
CA ALA A 46 17.31 16.94 2.66
C ALA A 46 15.86 17.30 3.04
N VAL A 47 14.90 17.06 2.13
CA VAL A 47 13.48 17.30 2.38
C VAL A 47 12.96 16.41 3.51
N ARG A 48 13.33 15.13 3.54
CA ARG A 48 12.91 14.19 4.59
C ARG A 48 13.50 14.54 5.94
N VAL A 49 14.79 14.84 6.01
CA VAL A 49 15.44 15.27 7.27
C VAL A 49 14.80 16.56 7.80
N LEU A 50 14.53 17.53 6.92
CA LEU A 50 13.87 18.77 7.31
C LEU A 50 12.44 18.51 7.80
N SER A 51 11.68 17.66 7.12
CA SER A 51 10.32 17.26 7.53
C SER A 51 10.32 16.64 8.92
N LYS A 52 11.23 15.68 9.19
CA LYS A 52 11.36 15.04 10.50
C LYS A 52 11.75 16.04 11.60
N TYR A 53 12.68 16.95 11.29
CA TYR A 53 13.14 17.98 12.22
C TYR A 53 12.02 18.97 12.57
N VAL A 54 11.27 19.45 11.57
CA VAL A 54 10.19 20.43 11.77
C VAL A 54 8.99 19.81 12.49
N ASN A 55 8.65 18.57 12.15
CA ASN A 55 7.47 17.89 12.72
C ASN A 55 7.76 17.18 14.05
N GLY A 56 9.02 17.06 14.45
CA GLY A 56 9.42 16.31 15.65
C GLY A 56 9.03 14.83 15.61
N SER A 57 8.84 14.27 14.41
CA SER A 57 8.33 12.93 14.17
C SER A 57 9.30 12.13 13.31
N GLY A 58 9.40 10.82 13.56
CA GLY A 58 10.17 9.89 12.72
C GLY A 58 9.52 9.62 11.36
N PHE A 59 8.22 9.89 11.24
CA PHE A 59 7.45 9.66 10.02
C PHE A 59 7.70 10.76 8.99
N ASP A 60 8.01 10.36 7.75
CA ASP A 60 8.33 11.28 6.64
C ASP A 60 7.47 11.10 5.40
N HIS A 61 6.59 10.10 5.40
CA HIS A 61 5.77 9.79 4.25
C HIS A 61 4.40 9.23 4.65
N VAL A 62 3.38 9.50 3.85
CA VAL A 62 2.01 9.02 4.04
C VAL A 62 1.40 8.56 2.72
N GLY A 63 0.65 7.46 2.78
CA GLY A 63 -0.17 6.96 1.70
C GLY A 63 -1.60 6.73 2.18
N ILE A 64 -2.55 6.77 1.25
CA ILE A 64 -3.96 6.47 1.50
C ILE A 64 -4.28 5.16 0.79
N VAL A 65 -4.95 4.24 1.49
CA VAL A 65 -5.46 3.02 0.88
C VAL A 65 -6.61 3.35 -0.04
N VAL A 66 -6.57 2.78 -1.23
CA VAL A 66 -7.64 2.79 -2.22
C VAL A 66 -7.83 1.35 -2.69
N ARG A 67 -9.01 0.78 -2.47
CA ARG A 67 -9.36 -0.53 -3.02
C ARG A 67 -10.03 -0.35 -4.37
N ASP A 68 -9.59 -1.15 -5.33
CA ASP A 68 -10.28 -1.34 -6.60
C ASP A 68 -11.58 -2.12 -6.36
N ILE A 69 -12.65 -1.72 -7.06
CA ILE A 69 -13.98 -2.33 -6.91
C ILE A 69 -14.03 -3.70 -7.61
N GLU A 70 -13.26 -3.91 -8.68
CA GLU A 70 -13.33 -5.11 -9.51
C GLU A 70 -12.60 -6.30 -8.87
N ASP A 71 -11.39 -6.09 -8.37
CA ASP A 71 -10.53 -7.16 -7.83
C ASP A 71 -10.45 -7.18 -6.29
N ASP A 72 -11.05 -6.20 -5.62
CA ASP A 72 -10.98 -5.98 -4.16
C ASP A 72 -9.53 -5.89 -3.64
N TYR A 73 -8.57 -5.49 -4.49
CA TYR A 73 -7.16 -5.41 -4.13
C TYR A 73 -6.79 -4.02 -3.59
N PRO A 74 -5.99 -3.91 -2.51
CA PRO A 74 -5.57 -2.63 -1.96
C PRO A 74 -4.40 -2.01 -2.75
N TYR A 75 -4.60 -0.77 -3.17
CA TYR A 75 -3.58 0.11 -3.71
C TYR A 75 -3.29 1.25 -2.75
N ILE A 76 -2.07 1.80 -2.81
CA ILE A 76 -1.63 2.94 -2.04
C ILE A 76 -1.51 4.14 -2.96
N PHE A 77 -2.38 5.12 -2.74
CA PHE A 77 -2.26 6.44 -3.35
C PHE A 77 -1.33 7.30 -2.51
N GLU A 78 -0.23 7.76 -3.11
CA GLU A 78 0.79 8.57 -2.44
C GLU A 78 1.31 9.66 -3.37
N VAL A 79 1.82 10.74 -2.78
CA VAL A 79 2.51 11.80 -3.52
C VAL A 79 4.01 11.65 -3.28
N THR A 80 4.76 11.43 -4.35
CA THR A 80 6.22 11.41 -4.31
C THR A 80 6.81 12.69 -4.89
N THR A 81 8.13 12.77 -4.94
CA THR A 81 8.86 13.83 -5.65
C THR A 81 8.53 13.88 -7.14
N ASP A 82 8.10 12.75 -7.73
CA ASP A 82 7.75 12.64 -9.15
C ASP A 82 6.26 12.93 -9.42
N GLY A 83 5.47 13.16 -8.36
CA GLY A 83 4.05 13.45 -8.42
C GLY A 83 3.17 12.38 -7.75
N PRO A 84 1.84 12.48 -7.92
CA PRO A 84 0.90 11.50 -7.40
C PRO A 84 1.04 10.17 -8.14
N ARG A 85 1.06 9.07 -7.40
CA ARG A 85 1.11 7.71 -7.94
C ARG A 85 0.19 6.79 -7.16
N LEU A 86 -0.25 5.74 -7.85
CA LEU A 86 -0.98 4.62 -7.27
C LEU A 86 -0.10 3.37 -7.39
N THR A 87 0.18 2.71 -6.28
CA THR A 87 1.09 1.56 -6.22
C THR A 87 0.37 0.38 -5.56
N PRO A 88 0.49 -0.87 -6.05
CA PRO A 88 0.01 -2.04 -5.32
C PRO A 88 0.53 -2.06 -3.88
N TYR A 89 -0.29 -2.48 -2.91
CA TYR A 89 0.10 -2.51 -1.49
C TYR A 89 1.44 -3.21 -1.28
N ASP A 90 1.59 -4.45 -1.77
CA ASP A 90 2.80 -5.26 -1.58
C ASP A 90 4.04 -4.55 -2.15
N GLU A 91 3.91 -3.98 -3.35
CA GLU A 91 4.99 -3.23 -3.98
C GLU A 91 5.34 -1.96 -3.18
N CYS A 92 4.34 -1.26 -2.63
CA CYS A 92 4.55 -0.07 -1.81
C CYS A 92 5.33 -0.41 -0.54
N ILE A 93 4.98 -1.49 0.17
CA ILE A 93 5.67 -1.95 1.38
C ILE A 93 7.12 -2.27 1.06
N ILE A 94 7.37 -3.11 0.05
CA ILE A 94 8.72 -3.52 -0.36
C ILE A 94 9.58 -2.32 -0.75
N ARG A 95 9.05 -1.42 -1.59
CA ARG A 95 9.78 -0.24 -2.09
C ARG A 95 9.98 0.84 -1.05
N SER A 96 9.17 0.87 0.00
CA SER A 96 9.27 1.92 1.03
C SER A 96 10.57 1.82 1.83
N SER A 97 11.11 0.60 1.98
CA SER A 97 12.20 0.28 2.91
C SER A 97 11.99 0.94 4.28
N ALA A 98 10.73 1.00 4.71
CA ALA A 98 10.34 1.65 5.93
C ALA A 98 10.78 0.80 7.12
N ARG A 99 11.32 1.48 8.15
CA ARG A 99 11.65 0.86 9.43
C ARG A 99 10.37 0.56 10.21
N GLU A 100 9.39 1.44 10.11
CA GLU A 100 8.10 1.32 10.77
C GLU A 100 7.00 1.81 9.83
N ILE A 101 5.88 1.08 9.83
CA ILE A 101 4.66 1.45 9.11
C ILE A 101 3.52 1.41 10.11
N VAL A 102 2.86 2.55 10.28
CA VAL A 102 1.68 2.68 11.15
C VAL A 102 0.45 2.78 10.28
N ILE A 103 -0.50 1.87 10.49
CA ILE A 103 -1.80 1.90 9.83
C ILE A 103 -2.79 2.63 10.75
N LYS A 104 -3.41 3.69 10.23
CA LYS A 104 -4.36 4.51 10.99
C LYS A 104 -5.69 4.54 10.27
N ARG A 105 -6.66 3.82 10.83
CA ARG A 105 -8.06 3.88 10.40
C ARG A 105 -8.64 5.24 10.75
N LEU A 106 -9.05 6.00 9.73
CA LEU A 106 -9.79 7.23 9.93
C LEU A 106 -11.20 6.87 10.42
N HIS A 107 -11.36 6.79 11.74
CA HIS A 107 -12.65 6.58 12.38
C HIS A 107 -13.55 7.76 12.05
N GLY A 108 -14.55 7.49 11.23
CA GLY A 108 -15.72 8.31 10.99
C GLY A 108 -16.80 7.42 10.41
N ASP A 109 -18.06 7.83 10.52
CA ASP A 109 -19.17 7.23 9.77
C ASP A 109 -19.04 7.59 8.27
N PHE A 110 -17.86 7.37 7.71
CA PHE A 110 -17.59 7.57 6.31
C PHE A 110 -18.31 6.46 5.56
N LYS A 111 -19.55 6.76 5.18
CA LYS A 111 -20.29 6.03 4.17
C LYS A 111 -20.00 6.74 2.86
N PRO A 112 -19.00 6.29 2.09
CA PRO A 112 -18.76 6.86 0.78
C PRO A 112 -20.05 6.70 -0.03
N ASP A 113 -20.51 7.79 -0.65
CA ASP A 113 -21.58 7.70 -1.61
C ASP A 113 -21.11 6.80 -2.77
N PRO A 114 -21.99 5.98 -3.40
CA PRO A 114 -21.60 5.17 -4.54
C PRO A 114 -20.96 5.97 -5.68
N GLY A 115 -21.28 7.26 -5.82
CA GLY A 115 -20.63 8.16 -6.77
C GLY A 115 -19.17 8.46 -6.43
N ASP A 116 -18.81 8.55 -5.15
CA ASP A 116 -17.43 8.78 -4.72
C ASP A 116 -16.57 7.54 -4.94
N LEU A 117 -17.13 6.35 -4.69
CA LEU A 117 -16.45 5.08 -5.01
C LEU A 117 -16.15 4.96 -6.50
N ARG A 118 -17.09 5.32 -7.38
CA ARG A 118 -16.86 5.30 -8.83
C ARG A 118 -15.78 6.27 -9.29
N ARG A 119 -15.70 7.46 -8.70
CA ARG A 119 -14.62 8.42 -9.03
C ARG A 119 -13.26 7.89 -8.63
N VAL A 120 -13.21 7.20 -7.49
CA VAL A 120 -11.99 6.55 -7.01
C VAL A 120 -11.61 5.41 -7.96
N ASP A 121 -12.58 4.60 -8.39
CA ASP A 121 -12.40 3.51 -9.35
C ASP A 121 -11.94 4.00 -10.74
N ASP A 122 -12.54 5.08 -11.25
CA ASP A 122 -12.11 5.76 -12.48
C ASP A 122 -10.66 6.24 -12.36
N LEU A 123 -10.28 6.75 -11.18
CA LEU A 123 -8.92 7.18 -10.90
C LEU A 123 -7.97 5.98 -10.87
N VAL A 124 -8.33 4.89 -10.19
CA VAL A 124 -7.55 3.65 -10.17
C VAL A 124 -7.34 3.13 -11.60
N SER A 125 -8.40 3.02 -12.37
CA SER A 125 -8.38 2.60 -13.79
C SER A 125 -7.51 3.49 -14.67
N SER A 126 -7.42 4.80 -14.37
CA SER A 126 -6.57 5.73 -15.13
C SER A 126 -5.07 5.55 -14.84
N TYR A 127 -4.72 5.00 -13.68
CA TYR A 127 -3.34 4.80 -13.23
C TYR A 127 -2.83 3.38 -13.47
N ILE A 128 -3.72 2.38 -13.52
CA ILE A 128 -3.36 1.01 -13.86
C ILE A 128 -3.40 0.88 -15.39
N PRO A 129 -2.27 0.66 -16.06
CA PRO A 129 -2.29 0.38 -17.49
C PRO A 129 -3.10 -0.89 -17.71
N SER A 130 -4.18 -0.80 -18.48
CA SER A 130 -5.00 -1.95 -18.86
C SER A 130 -4.04 -3.02 -19.38
N SER A 131 -3.92 -4.13 -18.66
CA SER A 131 -3.09 -5.26 -19.07
C SER A 131 -3.65 -5.72 -20.41
N SER A 132 -3.01 -5.27 -21.49
CA SER A 132 -3.43 -5.53 -22.85
C SER A 132 -3.54 -7.03 -23.02
N SER A 133 -4.78 -7.49 -23.23
CA SER A 133 -5.13 -8.84 -23.62
C SER A 133 -4.16 -9.32 -24.70
N SER A 134 -3.23 -10.18 -24.32
CA SER A 134 -2.34 -10.89 -25.23
C SER A 134 -3.20 -11.85 -26.04
N SER A 135 -3.73 -11.35 -27.15
CA SER A 135 -4.38 -12.15 -28.18
C SER A 135 -3.39 -13.20 -28.67
N SER A 136 -3.57 -14.44 -28.21
CA SER A 136 -2.86 -15.62 -28.66
C SER A 136 -3.28 -15.92 -30.10
N SER A 137 -2.45 -15.50 -31.05
CA SER A 137 -2.54 -15.95 -32.44
C SER A 137 -2.13 -17.42 -32.50
N SER A 138 -3.13 -18.30 -32.62
CA SER A 138 -2.96 -19.72 -32.93
C SER A 138 -2.34 -19.87 -34.32
N LEU A 139 -1.08 -20.33 -34.37
CA LEU A 139 -0.47 -20.85 -35.59
C LEU A 139 -1.03 -22.26 -35.86
N SER A 140 -1.99 -22.34 -36.78
CA SER A 140 -2.25 -23.54 -37.56
C SER A 140 -1.35 -23.52 -38.79
N GLY A 141 -0.31 -24.36 -38.79
CA GLY A 141 0.53 -24.63 -39.95
C GLY A 141 0.55 -26.13 -40.22
N GLU A 142 0.21 -26.47 -41.46
CA GLU A 142 -0.02 -27.78 -42.06
C GLU A 142 1.15 -28.78 -41.98
#